data_AF-A0A7V9FBB7-F1
#
_entry.id   AF-A0A7V9FBB7-F1
#
_cell.length_a   1.000
_cell.length_b   1.000
_cell.length_c   1.000
_cell.angle_alpha   90.00
_cell.angle_beta   90.00
_cell.angle_gamma   90.00
#
_symmetry.space_group_name_H-M   'P 1'
#
loop_
_entity.id
_entity.type
_entity.pdbx_description
1 polymer ?
#
loop_
_entity_poly.entity_id
_entity_poly.type
_entity_poly.pdbx_seq_one_letter_code
_entity_poly.pdbx_strand_id
1 'polypeptide(L)'
;MKTVLLTGMSGTGKSMLICELAARGYKAIDADSDEWSEWVNVTGDGPEGPDAGRDWVWREDCIQSLMVIEDADILFISGCASIQGTFGHLACALG
;
A
#
# COMPACT_ATOMS: atom_id res chain seq x y z
N MET A 1 -1.40 9.11 15.39
CA MET A 1 -2.25 8.45 14.36
C MET A 1 -2.10 6.93 14.42
N LYS A 2 -3.17 6.16 14.22
CA LYS A 2 -3.11 4.70 14.02
C LYS A 2 -3.10 4.37 12.53
N THR A 3 -2.16 3.55 12.06
CA THR A 3 -2.15 3.11 10.66
C THR A 3 -2.56 1.65 10.53
N VAL A 4 -3.50 1.38 9.63
CA VAL A 4 -4.04 0.05 9.32
C VAL A 4 -3.68 -0.30 7.90
N LEU A 5 -3.04 -1.45 7.71
CA LEU A 5 -2.71 -1.97 6.39
C LEU A 5 -3.69 -3.07 6.00
N LEU A 6 -4.38 -2.85 4.89
CA LEU A 6 -5.27 -3.79 4.24
C LEU A 6 -4.46 -4.61 3.24
N THR A 7 -4.13 -5.84 3.62
CA THR A 7 -3.45 -6.82 2.76
C THR A 7 -4.41 -7.93 2.37
N GLY A 8 -4.08 -8.67 1.31
CA GLY A 8 -4.87 -9.81 0.87
C GLY A 8 -4.60 -10.15 -0.58
N MET A 9 -5.00 -11.35 -1.00
CA MET A 9 -4.77 -11.85 -2.37
C MET A 9 -5.40 -10.91 -3.41
N SER A 10 -4.82 -10.84 -4.62
CA SER A 10 -5.41 -10.05 -5.71
C SER A 10 -6.86 -10.49 -5.98
N GLY A 11 -7.76 -9.54 -6.19
CA GLY A 11 -9.19 -9.81 -6.44
C GLY A 11 -10.10 -9.92 -5.21
N THR A 12 -9.60 -9.79 -3.97
CA THR A 12 -10.44 -9.89 -2.75
C THR A 12 -11.25 -8.63 -2.40
N GLY A 13 -11.29 -7.62 -3.27
CA GLY A 13 -12.09 -6.41 -3.06
C GLY A 13 -11.45 -5.34 -2.17
N LYS A 14 -10.14 -5.40 -1.90
CA LYS A 14 -9.40 -4.38 -1.11
C LYS A 14 -9.57 -2.97 -1.67
N SER A 15 -9.46 -2.81 -2.99
CA SER A 15 -9.68 -1.51 -3.66
C SER A 15 -11.12 -1.03 -3.55
N MET A 16 -12.12 -1.92 -3.44
CA MET A 16 -13.49 -1.49 -3.13
C MET A 16 -13.63 -1.04 -1.68
N LEU A 17 -13.01 -1.78 -0.74
CA LEU A 17 -13.05 -1.43 0.68
C LEU A 17 -12.37 -0.08 0.97
N ILE A 18 -11.22 0.19 0.35
CA ILE A 18 -10.50 1.45 0.55
C ILE A 18 -11.30 2.65 -0.01
N CYS A 19 -11.95 2.48 -1.16
CA CYS A 19 -12.84 3.49 -1.72
C CYS A 19 -14.05 3.76 -0.81
N GLU A 20 -14.66 2.73 -0.25
CA GLU A 20 -15.78 2.87 0.67
C GLU A 20 -15.37 3.55 1.99
N LEU A 21 -14.17 3.25 2.50
CA LEU A 21 -13.61 3.92 3.68
C LEU A 21 -13.38 5.42 3.40
N ALA A 22 -12.81 5.76 2.24
CA ALA A 22 -12.64 7.14 1.81
C ALA A 22 -13.99 7.86 1.67
N ALA A 23 -14.99 7.22 1.07
CA ALA A 23 -16.34 7.77 0.91
C ALA A 23 -17.04 8.04 2.24
N ARG A 24 -16.68 7.32 3.30
CA ARG A 24 -17.17 7.53 4.67
C ARG A 24 -16.39 8.59 5.46
N GLY A 25 -15.40 9.23 4.84
CA GLY A 25 -14.60 10.30 5.44
C GLY A 25 -13.39 9.82 6.24
N TYR A 26 -13.02 8.54 6.16
CA TYR A 26 -11.74 8.09 6.72
C TYR A 26 -10.59 8.47 5.79
N LYS A 27 -9.42 8.73 6.38
CA LYS A 27 -8.17 8.83 5.61
C LYS A 27 -7.82 7.44 5.08
N ALA A 28 -8.06 7.20 3.80
CA ALA A 28 -7.94 5.90 3.16
C ALA A 28 -7.30 6.03 1.78
N ILE A 29 -6.22 5.29 1.54
CA ILE A 29 -5.38 5.43 0.35
C ILE A 29 -5.12 4.05 -0.28
N ASP A 30 -5.32 3.95 -1.59
CA ASP A 30 -4.89 2.80 -2.37
C ASP A 30 -3.44 3.01 -2.84
N ALA A 31 -2.50 2.38 -2.15
CA ALA A 31 -1.08 2.47 -2.45
C ALA A 31 -0.70 1.68 -3.71
N ASP A 32 -1.60 0.89 -4.29
CA ASP A 32 -1.37 0.14 -5.53
C ASP A 32 -1.58 0.97 -6.81
N SER A 33 -1.38 2.29 -6.71
CA SER A 33 -1.54 3.26 -7.80
C SER A 33 -0.23 3.97 -8.11
N ASP A 34 -0.10 4.48 -9.33
CA ASP A 34 1.10 5.23 -9.81
C ASP A 34 1.43 6.47 -8.95
N GLU A 35 0.48 6.96 -8.15
CA GLU A 35 0.66 8.08 -7.24
C GLU A 35 1.56 7.70 -6.05
N TRP A 36 1.38 6.48 -5.54
CA TRP A 36 1.97 5.98 -4.30
C TRP A 36 2.99 4.87 -4.51
N SER A 37 3.06 4.32 -5.72
CA SER A 37 3.97 3.26 -6.12
C SER A 37 4.66 3.59 -7.42
N GLU A 38 5.81 2.97 -7.64
CA GLU A 38 6.59 3.14 -8.86
C GLU A 38 7.24 1.82 -9.29
N TRP A 39 7.48 1.71 -10.60
CA TRP A 39 8.27 0.62 -11.15
C TRP A 39 9.75 0.94 -11.00
N VAL A 40 10.46 0.13 -10.21
CA VAL A 40 11.91 0.21 -10.07
C VAL A 40 12.59 -0.94 -10.81
N ASN A 41 13.72 -0.67 -11.46
CA ASN A 41 14.52 -1.74 -12.05
C ASN A 41 15.22 -2.51 -10.93
N VAL A 42 15.08 -3.83 -10.95
CA VAL A 42 15.70 -4.72 -9.97
C VAL A 42 16.65 -5.69 -10.67
N THR A 43 17.85 -5.84 -10.12
CA THR A 43 18.84 -6.83 -10.56
C THR A 43 18.92 -7.95 -9.53
N GLY A 44 18.60 -9.18 -9.91
CA GLY A 44 18.61 -10.34 -9.00
C GLY A 44 17.22 -10.98 -8.88
N ASP A 45 16.86 -11.43 -7.67
CA ASP A 45 15.60 -12.12 -7.34
C ASP A 45 14.37 -11.18 -7.39
N GLY A 46 14.10 -10.63 -8.57
CA GLY A 46 12.88 -9.87 -8.86
C GLY A 46 11.72 -10.76 -9.32
N PRO A 47 10.55 -10.16 -9.61
CA PRO A 47 9.42 -10.89 -10.16
C PRO A 47 9.79 -11.66 -11.44
N GLU A 48 9.41 -12.93 -11.55
CA GLU A 48 9.50 -13.69 -12.79
C GLU A 48 8.29 -13.38 -13.69
N GLY A 49 8.47 -13.40 -15.02
CA GLY A 49 7.38 -13.25 -15.99
C GLY A 49 7.41 -11.92 -16.76
N PRO A 50 6.24 -11.36 -17.14
CA PRO A 50 6.15 -10.16 -18.00
C PRO A 50 6.85 -8.92 -17.43
N ASP A 51 6.98 -8.88 -16.11
CA ASP A 51 7.60 -7.79 -15.37
C ASP A 51 9.04 -8.12 -14.93
N ALA A 52 9.67 -9.15 -15.51
CA ALA A 52 11.04 -9.53 -15.18
C ALA A 52 12.02 -8.35 -15.32
N GLY A 53 12.81 -8.12 -14.28
CA GLY A 53 13.76 -7.02 -14.19
C GLY A 53 13.20 -5.71 -13.64
N ARG A 54 11.91 -5.67 -13.29
CA ARG A 54 11.27 -4.54 -12.59
C ARG A 54 10.37 -5.03 -11.46
N ASP A 55 10.31 -4.26 -10.39
CA ASP A 55 9.44 -4.51 -9.25
C ASP A 55 8.53 -3.31 -9.00
N TRP A 56 7.33 -3.58 -8.50
CA TRP A 56 6.37 -2.56 -8.11
C TRP A 56 6.53 -2.28 -6.62
N VAL A 57 7.10 -1.12 -6.30
CA VAL A 57 7.44 -0.75 -4.93
C VAL A 57 6.70 0.50 -4.52
N TRP A 58 6.38 0.59 -3.23
CA TRP A 58 5.84 1.82 -2.68
C TRP A 58 6.91 2.91 -2.67
N ARG A 59 6.48 4.12 -3.00
CA ARG A 59 7.28 5.33 -2.85
C ARG A 59 7.38 5.64 -1.37
N GLU A 60 8.45 5.19 -0.73
CA GLU A 60 8.61 5.27 0.73
C GLU A 60 8.41 6.68 1.26
N ASP A 61 9.00 7.68 0.61
CA ASP A 61 8.88 9.10 1.01
C ASP A 61 7.41 9.57 1.01
N CYS A 62 6.62 9.12 0.03
CA CYS A 62 5.20 9.46 -0.08
C CYS A 62 4.41 8.79 1.05
N ILE A 63 4.63 7.50 1.28
CA ILE A 63 3.96 6.75 2.36
C ILE A 63 4.36 7.26 3.75
N GLN A 64 5.63 7.60 3.97
CA GLN A 64 6.10 8.21 5.22
C GLN A 64 5.47 9.58 5.44
N SER A 65 5.40 10.41 4.40
CA SER A 65 4.75 11.72 4.49
C SER A 65 3.29 11.61 4.93
N LEU A 66 2.56 10.60 4.44
CA LEU A 66 1.18 10.34 4.87
C LEU A 66 1.04 9.99 6.36
N MET A 67 2.04 9.29 6.90
CA MET A 67 2.09 8.88 8.31
C MET A 67 2.47 10.03 9.25
N VAL A 68 3.21 11.03 8.76
CA VAL A 68 3.61 12.22 9.54
C VAL A 68 2.48 13.24 9.62
N ILE A 69 1.59 13.27 8.63
CA ILE A 69 0.43 14.17 8.63
C ILE A 69 -0.62 13.66 9.64
N GLU A 70 -0.71 14.32 10.79
CA GLU A 70 -1.68 14.05 11.86
C GLU A 70 -3.04 14.76 11.62
N ASP A 71 -3.63 14.60 10.44
CA ASP A 71 -4.94 15.14 10.07
C ASP A 71 -6.11 14.18 10.30
N ALA A 72 -5.82 12.96 10.76
CA ALA A 72 -6.81 11.93 11.05
C ALA A 72 -6.37 11.02 12.20
N ASP A 73 -7.34 10.48 12.93
CA ASP A 73 -7.09 9.52 14.00
C ASP A 73 -6.59 8.17 13.46
N ILE A 74 -7.09 7.78 12.26
CA ILE A 74 -6.80 6.51 11.62
C ILE A 74 -6.49 6.73 10.13
N LEU A 75 -5.40 6.13 9.65
CA LEU A 75 -5.04 6.00 8.24
C LEU A 75 -5.19 4.54 7.79
N PHE A 76 -5.98 4.31 6.75
CA PHE A 76 -6.06 3.03 6.05
C PHE A 76 -5.21 3.06 4.78
N ILE A 77 -4.39 2.04 4.57
CA ILE A 77 -3.59 1.87 3.36
C ILE A 77 -3.94 0.50 2.77
N SER A 78 -4.28 0.44 1.48
CA SER A 78 -4.43 -0.81 0.72
C SER A 78 -3.23 -0.96 -0.21
N GLY A 79 -2.75 -2.19 -0.43
CA GLY A 79 -1.77 -2.44 -1.49
C GLY A 79 -1.13 -3.83 -1.42
N CYS A 80 -0.51 -4.24 -2.52
CA CYS A 80 0.27 -5.47 -2.61
C CYS A 80 1.61 -5.14 -3.28
N ALA A 81 2.64 -4.90 -2.48
CA ALA A 81 3.99 -4.62 -2.97
C ALA A 81 5.01 -5.45 -2.21
N SER A 82 6.09 -5.84 -2.87
CA SER A 82 7.17 -6.69 -2.34
C SER A 82 7.79 -6.11 -1.06
N ILE A 83 7.80 -4.78 -0.92
CA ILE A 83 8.36 -4.04 0.22
C ILE A 83 7.44 -3.96 1.45
N GLN A 84 6.25 -4.57 1.38
CA GLN A 84 5.26 -4.57 2.47
C GLN A 84 5.82 -5.13 3.79
N GLY A 85 6.84 -6.00 3.74
CA GLY A 85 7.55 -6.53 4.91
C GLY A 85 8.39 -5.49 5.68
N THR A 86 8.84 -4.42 5.03
CA THR A 86 9.67 -3.37 5.66
C THR A 86 8.84 -2.48 6.59
N PHE A 87 7.53 -2.36 6.34
CA PHE A 87 6.58 -1.61 7.17
C PHE A 87 5.91 -2.49 8.26
N GLY A 88 6.64 -3.46 8.82
CA GLY A 88 6.15 -4.51 9.72
C GLY A 88 5.45 -4.09 11.03
N HIS A 89 5.27 -2.79 11.30
CA HIS A 89 4.44 -2.27 12.39
C HIS A 89 2.97 -2.04 12.00
N LEU A 90 2.62 -2.24 10.74
CA LEU A 90 1.25 -2.07 10.26
C LEU A 90 0.39 -3.29 10.60
N ALA A 91 -0.67 -3.07 11.39
CA ALA A 91 -1.60 -4.13 11.75
C ALA A 91 -2.35 -4.62 10.49
N CYS A 92 -2.10 -5.88 10.12
CA CYS A 92 -2.87 -6.60 9.09
C CYS A 92 -4.32 -6.75 9.55
N ALA A 93 -5.25 -6.10 8.86
CA ALA A 93 -6.66 -6.46 8.94
C ALA A 93 -6.95 -7.45 7.80
N LEU A 94 -6.85 -8.75 8.11
CA LEU A 94 -7.32 -9.81 7.23
C LEU A 94 -8.84 -9.92 7.40
N GLY A 95 -9.57 -9.69 6.32
CA GLY A 95 -11.00 -10.01 6.19
C GLY A 95 -11.18 -11.33 5.44
#